data_AF-A0A3D2FBF6-F1
#
_entry.id   AF-A0A3D2FBF6-F1
#
_cell.length_a   1.000
_cell.length_b   1.000
_cell.length_c   1.000
_cell.angle_alpha   90.00
_cell.angle_beta   90.00
_cell.angle_gamma   90.00
#
_symmetry.space_group_name_H-M   'P 1'
#
loop_
_entity.id
_entity.type
_entity.pdbx_description
1 polymer ?
#
loop_
_entity_poly.entity_id
_entity_poly.type
_entity_poly.pdbx_seq_one_letter_code
_entity_poly.pdbx_strand_id
1 'polypeptide(L)'
;MSGKPAKDAPLLNGIEELETVLADHPNDYAIATIVAHAHMDMGWSWRGGRWDVEISETNNNAFDAHFDRAADILAPFKDMRPKPAFLAAAECTQLAGRKNASDDIARAYETIIDLDPSNARIMRAMGNHLLPRWFGDYNALELEARRTAARTQKTWGAGAYTWVQFDAIAYDDIACARLDVEFFVDGLRDILKRTKDQYTVNLLAAYCANTMGNATGGNEEADQVRSQIADCAKWIIREYLTELHPMLWAHAARGFDNNLQVRCADRFAASGEADALRIIGTVFRRDIANGNRIIFTDDGPICQPA
;
A
#
# COMPACT_ATOMS: atom_id res chain seq x y z
N MET A 1 21.51 -15.15 -7.80
CA MET A 1 21.11 -15.65 -9.14
C MET A 1 20.67 -14.47 -9.97
N SER A 2 21.01 -14.43 -11.26
CA SER A 2 20.89 -13.26 -12.15
C SER A 2 19.47 -12.88 -12.58
N GLY A 3 18.43 -13.43 -11.93
CA GLY A 3 17.02 -13.14 -12.25
C GLY A 3 16.58 -13.53 -13.66
N LYS A 4 17.45 -14.19 -14.44
CA LYS A 4 17.12 -14.70 -15.77
C LYS A 4 16.66 -16.14 -15.62
N PRO A 5 15.43 -16.48 -16.05
CA PRO A 5 14.99 -17.86 -16.08
C PRO A 5 15.92 -18.69 -16.99
N ALA A 6 15.95 -20.00 -16.78
CA ALA A 6 16.64 -20.92 -17.68
C ALA A 6 16.07 -20.75 -19.11
N LYS A 7 16.90 -20.98 -20.13
CA LYS A 7 16.49 -20.79 -21.54
C LYS A 7 15.27 -21.64 -21.95
N ASP A 8 15.04 -22.72 -21.22
CA ASP A 8 14.00 -23.73 -21.38
C ASP A 8 12.98 -23.72 -20.23
N ALA A 9 13.01 -22.70 -19.35
CA ALA A 9 12.01 -22.58 -18.31
C ALA A 9 10.62 -22.47 -18.96
N PRO A 10 9.65 -23.31 -18.56
CA PRO A 10 8.31 -23.30 -19.12
C PRO A 10 7.51 -22.11 -18.59
N LEU A 11 7.86 -20.90 -19.02
CA LEU A 11 7.35 -19.65 -18.47
C LEU A 11 5.83 -19.49 -18.63
N LEU A 12 5.22 -20.21 -19.59
CA LEU A 12 3.79 -20.16 -19.85
C LEU A 12 2.99 -21.36 -19.31
N ASN A 13 3.64 -22.48 -18.96
CA ASN A 13 2.90 -23.68 -18.53
C ASN A 13 2.01 -23.41 -17.31
N GLY A 14 2.47 -22.56 -16.38
CA GLY A 14 1.68 -22.23 -15.19
C GLY A 14 0.36 -21.55 -15.53
N ILE A 15 0.36 -20.59 -16.48
CA ILE A 15 -0.88 -19.92 -16.89
C ILE A 15 -1.75 -20.80 -17.78
N GLU A 16 -1.14 -21.66 -18.62
CA GLU A 16 -1.86 -22.64 -19.44
C GLU A 16 -2.60 -23.70 -18.60
N GLU A 17 -1.99 -24.16 -17.50
CA GLU A 17 -2.65 -25.06 -16.54
C GLU A 17 -3.83 -24.38 -15.85
N LEU A 18 -3.68 -23.11 -15.45
CA LEU A 18 -4.78 -22.33 -14.87
C LEU A 18 -5.93 -22.12 -15.86
N GLU A 19 -5.63 -21.86 -17.13
CA GLU A 19 -6.62 -21.75 -18.22
C GLU A 19 -7.36 -23.08 -18.45
N THR A 20 -6.68 -24.21 -18.28
CA THR A 20 -7.32 -25.54 -18.34
C THR A 20 -8.31 -25.72 -17.19
N VAL A 21 -7.93 -25.35 -15.96
CA VAL A 21 -8.83 -25.37 -14.80
C VAL A 21 -10.04 -24.45 -15.01
N LEU A 22 -9.84 -23.27 -15.61
CA LEU A 22 -10.92 -22.37 -15.95
C LEU A 22 -11.88 -22.99 -16.98
N ALA A 23 -11.36 -23.66 -18.00
CA ALA A 23 -12.17 -24.33 -19.02
C ALA A 23 -13.00 -25.49 -18.43
N ASP A 24 -12.48 -26.20 -17.43
CA ASP A 24 -13.20 -27.25 -16.71
C ASP A 24 -14.27 -26.69 -15.76
N HIS A 25 -14.12 -25.44 -15.32
CA HIS A 25 -15.00 -24.76 -14.37
C HIS A 25 -15.50 -23.37 -14.84
N PRO A 26 -16.17 -23.27 -16.01
CA PRO A 26 -16.43 -21.98 -16.67
C PRO A 26 -17.42 -21.07 -15.93
N ASN A 27 -18.19 -21.62 -14.99
CA ASN A 27 -19.19 -20.87 -14.20
C ASN A 27 -18.74 -20.57 -12.77
N ASP A 28 -17.52 -20.97 -12.38
CA ASP A 28 -16.98 -20.68 -11.06
C ASP A 28 -16.29 -19.31 -11.06
N TYR A 29 -16.94 -18.31 -10.48
CA TYR A 29 -16.40 -16.96 -10.43
C TYR A 29 -15.10 -16.88 -9.64
N ALA A 30 -14.89 -17.74 -8.63
CA ALA A 30 -13.68 -17.68 -7.80
C ALA A 30 -12.48 -18.16 -8.60
N ILE A 31 -12.63 -19.25 -9.36
CA ILE A 31 -11.62 -19.73 -10.30
C ILE A 31 -11.35 -18.66 -11.36
N ALA A 32 -12.40 -18.13 -12.01
CA ALA A 32 -12.26 -17.07 -13.00
C ALA A 32 -11.51 -15.84 -12.44
N THR A 33 -11.82 -15.42 -11.22
CA THR A 33 -11.17 -14.27 -10.56
C THR A 33 -9.69 -14.54 -10.30
N ILE A 34 -9.31 -15.76 -9.88
CA ILE A 34 -7.91 -16.15 -9.67
C ILE A 34 -7.13 -16.14 -10.99
N VAL A 35 -7.69 -16.74 -12.06
CA VAL A 35 -7.02 -16.80 -13.36
C VAL A 35 -6.90 -15.40 -13.98
N ALA A 36 -7.92 -14.56 -13.84
CA ALA A 36 -7.85 -13.16 -14.25
C ALA A 36 -6.74 -12.40 -13.52
N HIS A 37 -6.58 -12.58 -12.19
CA HIS A 37 -5.47 -12.00 -11.44
C HIS A 37 -4.11 -12.48 -11.94
N ALA A 38 -3.96 -13.78 -12.21
CA ALA A 38 -2.72 -14.33 -12.75
C ALA A 38 -2.34 -13.66 -14.09
N HIS A 39 -3.31 -13.44 -14.98
CA HIS A 39 -3.07 -12.66 -16.20
C HIS A 39 -2.68 -11.21 -15.92
N MET A 40 -3.38 -10.50 -15.02
CA MET A 40 -3.04 -9.11 -14.68
C MET A 40 -1.62 -8.99 -14.09
N ASP A 41 -1.21 -9.93 -13.23
CA ASP A 41 0.14 -9.99 -12.65
C ASP A 41 1.21 -10.24 -13.72
N MET A 42 0.93 -11.13 -14.68
CA MET A 42 1.78 -11.33 -15.86
C MET A 42 1.86 -10.06 -16.72
N GLY A 43 0.74 -9.38 -16.93
CA GLY A 43 0.70 -8.10 -17.63
C GLY A 43 1.64 -7.09 -16.98
N TRP A 44 1.48 -6.84 -15.68
CA TRP A 44 2.36 -5.93 -14.94
C TRP A 44 3.84 -6.33 -15.01
N SER A 45 4.13 -7.63 -15.00
CA SER A 45 5.49 -8.15 -15.14
C SER A 45 6.11 -7.83 -16.52
N TRP A 46 5.30 -7.86 -17.59
CA TRP A 46 5.73 -7.44 -18.94
C TRP A 46 5.96 -5.94 -19.06
N ARG A 47 5.05 -5.12 -18.51
CA ARG A 47 5.20 -3.66 -18.47
C ARG A 47 6.47 -3.25 -17.73
N GLY A 48 6.76 -3.93 -16.62
CA GLY A 48 7.88 -3.64 -15.74
C GLY A 48 7.69 -2.32 -14.97
N GLY A 49 8.71 -1.94 -14.18
CA GLY A 49 8.69 -0.74 -13.34
C GLY A 49 9.28 0.53 -13.97
N ARG A 50 9.47 0.56 -15.30
CA ARG A 50 10.07 1.70 -16.01
C ARG A 50 8.99 2.73 -16.38
N TRP A 51 9.41 3.97 -16.60
CA TRP A 51 8.55 5.04 -17.11
C TRP A 51 8.02 4.68 -18.52
N ASP A 52 6.81 5.13 -18.86
CA ASP A 52 6.11 4.75 -20.11
C ASP A 52 6.94 4.95 -21.40
N VAL A 53 7.85 5.91 -21.40
CA VAL A 53 8.72 6.25 -22.55
C VAL A 53 9.78 5.16 -22.82
N GLU A 54 9.99 4.21 -21.91
CA GLU A 54 10.99 3.14 -22.03
C GLU A 54 10.40 1.74 -22.27
N ILE A 55 9.08 1.60 -22.42
CA ILE A 55 8.44 0.29 -22.61
C ILE A 55 8.45 -0.07 -24.10
N SER A 56 9.00 -1.24 -24.45
CA SER A 56 9.00 -1.71 -25.83
C SER A 56 7.58 -1.99 -26.32
N GLU A 57 7.34 -1.84 -27.63
CA GLU A 57 6.05 -2.18 -28.25
C GLU A 57 5.66 -3.64 -27.96
N THR A 58 6.61 -4.57 -28.00
CA THR A 58 6.37 -5.98 -27.63
C THR A 58 5.86 -6.13 -26.20
N ASN A 59 6.46 -5.43 -25.24
CA ASN A 59 6.05 -5.51 -23.84
C ASN A 59 4.68 -4.87 -23.61
N ASN A 60 4.39 -3.76 -24.28
CA ASN A 60 3.07 -3.13 -24.24
C ASN A 60 1.99 -4.03 -24.84
N ASN A 61 2.26 -4.68 -25.98
CA ASN A 61 1.33 -5.62 -26.59
C ASN A 61 1.08 -6.85 -25.70
N ALA A 62 2.12 -7.35 -25.01
CA ALA A 62 1.97 -8.45 -24.06
C ALA A 62 1.17 -8.03 -22.81
N PHE A 63 1.39 -6.82 -22.30
CA PHE A 63 0.57 -6.23 -21.23
C PHE A 63 -0.90 -6.14 -21.65
N ASP A 64 -1.18 -5.51 -22.80
CA ASP A 64 -2.53 -5.31 -23.33
C ASP A 64 -3.23 -6.68 -23.51
N ALA A 65 -2.56 -7.67 -24.13
CA ALA A 65 -3.13 -9.00 -24.35
C ALA A 65 -3.53 -9.73 -23.05
N HIS A 66 -2.73 -9.61 -21.99
CA HIS A 66 -3.07 -10.20 -20.69
C HIS A 66 -4.23 -9.48 -20.00
N PHE A 67 -4.30 -8.16 -20.10
CA PHE A 67 -5.42 -7.39 -19.54
C PHE A 67 -6.73 -7.58 -20.30
N ASP A 68 -6.67 -7.76 -21.62
CA ASP A 68 -7.80 -8.14 -22.46
C ASP A 68 -8.29 -9.54 -22.10
N ARG A 69 -7.38 -10.51 -21.94
CA ARG A 69 -7.75 -11.86 -21.50
C ARG A 69 -8.41 -11.86 -20.12
N ALA A 70 -7.88 -11.09 -19.16
CA ALA A 70 -8.50 -10.92 -17.85
C ALA A 70 -9.91 -10.31 -17.97
N ALA A 71 -10.12 -9.35 -18.89
CA ALA A 71 -11.45 -8.78 -19.14
C ALA A 71 -12.44 -9.84 -19.64
N ASP A 72 -12.02 -10.68 -20.58
CA ASP A 72 -12.84 -11.75 -21.15
C ASP A 72 -13.23 -12.79 -20.10
N ILE A 73 -12.30 -13.15 -19.20
CA ILE A 73 -12.54 -14.10 -18.11
C ILE A 73 -13.57 -13.54 -17.10
N LEU A 74 -13.52 -12.24 -16.81
CA LEU A 74 -14.41 -11.59 -15.85
C LEU A 74 -15.78 -11.24 -16.44
N ALA A 75 -15.88 -11.05 -17.77
CA ALA A 75 -17.09 -10.58 -18.44
C ALA A 75 -18.37 -11.38 -18.11
N PRO A 76 -18.35 -12.73 -18.01
CA PRO A 76 -19.55 -13.51 -17.65
C PRO A 76 -20.12 -13.18 -16.26
N PHE A 77 -19.29 -12.64 -15.35
CA PHE A 77 -19.65 -12.39 -13.95
C PHE A 77 -19.94 -10.91 -13.64
N LYS A 78 -19.91 -10.03 -14.65
CA LYS A 78 -20.11 -8.57 -14.50
C LYS A 78 -21.41 -8.23 -13.77
N ASP A 79 -22.49 -8.95 -14.06
CA ASP A 79 -23.81 -8.68 -13.50
C ASP A 79 -24.15 -9.57 -12.29
N MET A 80 -23.19 -10.33 -11.75
CA MET A 80 -23.38 -11.17 -10.57
C MET A 80 -23.81 -10.34 -9.35
N ARG A 81 -24.88 -10.78 -8.66
CA ARG A 81 -25.40 -10.15 -7.44
C ARG A 81 -25.78 -11.22 -6.37
N PRO A 82 -25.47 -10.99 -5.08
CA PRO A 82 -24.62 -9.91 -4.57
C PRO A 82 -23.19 -10.03 -5.11
N LYS A 83 -22.54 -8.89 -5.37
CA LYS A 83 -21.19 -8.86 -5.95
C LYS A 83 -20.17 -9.26 -4.87
N PRO A 84 -19.38 -10.35 -5.06
CA PRO A 84 -18.32 -10.70 -4.12
C PRO A 84 -17.21 -9.64 -4.13
N ALA A 85 -16.70 -9.27 -2.95
CA ALA A 85 -15.63 -8.26 -2.82
C ALA A 85 -14.38 -8.62 -3.64
N PHE A 86 -14.01 -9.90 -3.66
CA PHE A 86 -12.88 -10.40 -4.43
C PHE A 86 -13.08 -10.21 -5.96
N LEU A 87 -14.30 -10.45 -6.46
CA LEU A 87 -14.62 -10.23 -7.87
C LEU A 87 -14.60 -8.73 -8.21
N ALA A 88 -15.17 -7.89 -7.35
CA ALA A 88 -15.14 -6.43 -7.54
C ALA A 88 -13.69 -5.91 -7.53
N ALA A 89 -12.83 -6.45 -6.66
CA ALA A 89 -11.41 -6.13 -6.61
C ALA A 89 -10.71 -6.44 -7.95
N ALA A 90 -10.95 -7.63 -8.51
CA ALA A 90 -10.40 -7.99 -9.82
C ALA A 90 -10.92 -7.09 -10.94
N GLU A 91 -12.21 -6.73 -10.95
CA GLU A 91 -12.78 -5.79 -11.93
C GLU A 91 -12.11 -4.41 -11.84
N CYS A 92 -11.82 -3.91 -10.64
CA CYS A 92 -11.11 -2.65 -10.44
C CYS A 92 -9.64 -2.72 -10.84
N THR A 93 -8.94 -3.83 -10.54
CA THR A 93 -7.56 -4.04 -11.01
C THR A 93 -7.52 -4.11 -12.53
N GLN A 94 -8.48 -4.80 -13.16
CA GLN A 94 -8.58 -4.92 -14.61
C GLN A 94 -8.80 -3.55 -15.25
N LEU A 95 -9.68 -2.73 -14.65
CA LEU A 95 -9.91 -1.36 -15.09
C LEU A 95 -8.60 -0.53 -15.08
N ALA A 96 -7.75 -0.69 -14.06
CA ALA A 96 -6.47 0.01 -13.96
C ALA A 96 -5.43 -0.37 -15.05
N GLY A 97 -5.70 -1.35 -15.91
CA GLY A 97 -4.88 -1.60 -17.10
C GLY A 97 -5.39 -0.94 -18.37
N ARG A 98 -6.57 -0.30 -18.35
CA ARG A 98 -7.17 0.30 -19.54
C ARG A 98 -6.68 1.73 -19.74
N LYS A 99 -6.36 2.09 -20.99
CA LYS A 99 -5.85 3.43 -21.38
C LYS A 99 -6.80 4.60 -21.06
N ASN A 100 -8.10 4.34 -20.89
CA ASN A 100 -9.14 5.36 -20.59
C ASN A 100 -9.87 5.11 -19.25
N ALA A 101 -9.19 4.56 -18.25
CA ALA A 101 -9.80 4.18 -16.98
C ALA A 101 -10.17 5.36 -16.04
N SER A 102 -9.78 6.59 -16.39
CA SER A 102 -9.87 7.78 -15.52
C SER A 102 -11.26 8.00 -14.93
N ASP A 103 -12.30 7.87 -15.75
CA ASP A 103 -13.63 8.31 -15.36
C ASP A 103 -14.33 7.31 -14.42
N ASP A 104 -13.86 6.05 -14.39
CA ASP A 104 -14.50 4.94 -13.66
C ASP A 104 -13.70 4.44 -12.46
N ILE A 105 -12.40 4.77 -12.34
CA ILE A 105 -11.54 4.16 -11.33
C ILE A 105 -11.96 4.47 -9.89
N ALA A 106 -12.38 5.73 -9.63
CA ALA A 106 -12.84 6.15 -8.31
C ALA A 106 -14.10 5.36 -7.91
N ARG A 107 -15.08 5.23 -8.82
CA ARG A 107 -16.30 4.45 -8.60
C ARG A 107 -16.03 2.97 -8.36
N ALA A 108 -15.04 2.40 -9.03
CA ALA A 108 -14.63 1.01 -8.82
C ALA A 108 -14.07 0.82 -7.40
N TYR A 109 -13.19 1.71 -6.94
CA TYR A 109 -12.69 1.68 -5.56
C TYR A 109 -13.78 1.92 -4.53
N GLU A 110 -14.68 2.89 -4.75
CA GLU A 110 -15.84 3.13 -3.89
C GLU A 110 -16.67 1.86 -3.70
N THR A 111 -16.93 1.13 -4.79
CA THR A 111 -17.70 -0.13 -4.76
C THR A 111 -17.03 -1.18 -3.88
N ILE A 112 -15.71 -1.35 -4.00
CA ILE A 112 -15.00 -2.37 -3.21
C ILE A 112 -14.89 -1.94 -1.75
N ILE A 113 -14.70 -0.64 -1.48
CA ILE A 113 -14.69 -0.09 -0.11
C ILE A 113 -16.05 -0.29 0.56
N ASP A 114 -17.16 -0.17 -0.17
CA ASP A 114 -18.49 -0.49 0.39
C ASP A 114 -18.62 -1.97 0.75
N LEU A 115 -18.01 -2.86 -0.05
CA LEU A 115 -18.05 -4.31 0.16
C LEU A 115 -17.11 -4.77 1.27
N ASP A 116 -15.96 -4.12 1.45
CA ASP A 116 -14.94 -4.41 2.47
C ASP A 116 -14.37 -3.13 3.08
N PRO A 117 -15.14 -2.43 3.94
CA PRO A 117 -14.74 -1.13 4.50
C PRO A 117 -13.56 -1.23 5.47
N SER A 118 -13.20 -2.42 5.94
CA SER A 118 -12.06 -2.66 6.84
C SER A 118 -10.72 -2.78 6.11
N ASN A 119 -10.70 -2.81 4.78
CA ASN A 119 -9.50 -3.12 4.04
C ASN A 119 -8.72 -1.87 3.64
N ALA A 120 -7.80 -1.47 4.51
CA ALA A 120 -6.92 -0.32 4.31
C ALA A 120 -6.08 -0.41 3.02
N ARG A 121 -5.76 -1.62 2.53
CA ARG A 121 -4.97 -1.78 1.29
C ARG A 121 -5.71 -1.26 0.07
N ILE A 122 -7.04 -1.41 0.03
CA ILE A 122 -7.87 -0.92 -1.07
C ILE A 122 -7.88 0.61 -1.08
N MET A 123 -8.02 1.23 0.09
CA MET A 123 -7.97 2.69 0.24
C MET A 123 -6.62 3.26 -0.18
N ARG A 124 -5.54 2.61 0.25
CA ARG A 124 -4.16 2.95 -0.16
C ARG A 124 -3.95 2.89 -1.67
N ALA A 125 -4.41 1.81 -2.30
CA ALA A 125 -4.34 1.64 -3.75
C ALA A 125 -5.17 2.70 -4.50
N MET A 126 -6.34 3.07 -3.98
CA MET A 126 -7.16 4.16 -4.51
C MET A 126 -6.38 5.46 -4.59
N GLY A 127 -5.74 5.88 -3.48
CA GLY A 127 -4.97 7.13 -3.46
C GLY A 127 -3.83 7.15 -4.46
N ASN A 128 -3.07 6.06 -4.56
CA ASN A 128 -2.01 5.96 -5.58
C ASN A 128 -2.57 6.11 -6.99
N HIS A 129 -3.68 5.41 -7.32
CA HIS A 129 -4.29 5.47 -8.66
C HIS A 129 -4.97 6.81 -8.99
N LEU A 130 -5.28 7.64 -7.98
CA LEU A 130 -5.82 8.98 -8.18
C LEU A 130 -4.76 10.06 -8.42
N LEU A 131 -3.47 9.73 -8.38
CA LEU A 131 -2.41 10.67 -8.75
C LEU A 131 -2.42 10.98 -10.27
N PRO A 132 -1.94 12.17 -10.70
CA PRO A 132 -1.91 12.57 -12.11
C PRO A 132 -1.16 11.65 -13.07
N ARG A 133 -0.16 10.93 -12.55
CA ARG A 133 0.60 9.93 -13.34
C ARG A 133 -0.23 8.69 -13.70
N TRP A 134 -1.40 8.52 -13.10
CA TRP A 134 -2.27 7.37 -13.31
C TRP A 134 -3.59 7.85 -13.93
N PHE A 135 -4.65 7.99 -13.13
CA PHE A 135 -6.02 8.14 -13.64
C PHE A 135 -6.74 9.38 -13.12
N GLY A 136 -6.17 10.07 -12.13
CA GLY A 136 -6.84 11.17 -11.44
C GLY A 136 -6.08 12.47 -11.51
N ASP A 137 -6.41 13.35 -10.58
CA ASP A 137 -5.69 14.57 -10.31
C ASP A 137 -5.68 14.84 -8.79
N TYR A 138 -4.90 15.84 -8.36
CA TYR A 138 -4.77 16.16 -6.95
C TYR A 138 -6.09 16.60 -6.28
N ASN A 139 -7.03 17.18 -7.03
CA ASN A 139 -8.33 17.58 -6.48
C ASN A 139 -9.23 16.36 -6.32
N ALA A 140 -9.20 15.42 -7.28
CA ALA A 140 -9.90 14.14 -7.19
C ALA A 140 -9.37 13.30 -6.02
N LEU A 141 -8.05 13.23 -5.83
CA LEU A 141 -7.42 12.57 -4.68
C LEU A 141 -7.97 13.12 -3.35
N GLU A 142 -7.95 14.44 -3.17
CA GLU A 142 -8.42 15.08 -1.94
C GLU A 142 -9.94 14.90 -1.72
N LEU A 143 -10.73 15.07 -2.78
CA LEU A 143 -12.18 14.87 -2.72
C LEU A 143 -12.53 13.45 -2.31
N GLU A 144 -11.91 12.45 -2.95
CA GLU A 144 -12.22 11.05 -2.70
C GLU A 144 -11.66 10.55 -1.37
N ALA A 145 -10.54 11.07 -0.89
CA ALA A 145 -10.05 10.80 0.46
C ALA A 145 -11.09 11.24 1.52
N ARG A 146 -11.68 12.42 1.36
CA ARG A 146 -12.74 12.92 2.26
C ARG A 146 -14.04 12.13 2.15
N ARG A 147 -14.46 11.78 0.93
CA ARG A 147 -15.64 10.92 0.70
C ARG A 147 -15.46 9.54 1.32
N THR A 148 -14.26 8.97 1.22
CA THR A 148 -13.94 7.67 1.82
C THR A 148 -13.97 7.73 3.35
N ALA A 149 -13.47 8.80 3.96
CA ALA A 149 -13.59 9.03 5.40
C ALA A 149 -15.05 9.14 5.84
N ALA A 150 -15.89 9.89 5.11
CA ALA A 150 -17.31 9.99 5.40
C ALA A 150 -18.03 8.64 5.24
N ARG A 151 -17.77 7.92 4.13
CA ARG A 151 -18.33 6.60 3.82
C ARG A 151 -18.01 5.55 4.88
N THR A 152 -16.78 5.57 5.38
CA THR A 152 -16.28 4.57 6.35
C THR A 152 -16.13 5.14 7.76
N GLN A 153 -16.84 6.24 8.09
CA GLN A 153 -16.72 6.94 9.36
C GLN A 153 -16.89 6.01 10.57
N LYS A 154 -17.80 5.03 10.48
CA LYS A 154 -18.02 4.04 11.54
C LYS A 154 -16.81 3.13 11.74
N THR A 155 -16.15 2.72 10.66
CA THR A 155 -15.01 1.82 10.65
C THR A 155 -13.72 2.55 11.02
N TRP A 156 -13.45 3.68 10.36
CA TRP A 156 -12.15 4.36 10.43
C TRP A 156 -12.18 5.78 10.96
N GLY A 157 -13.34 6.43 11.04
CA GLY A 157 -13.37 7.88 11.32
C GLY A 157 -12.56 8.66 10.29
N ALA A 158 -11.65 9.51 10.74
CA ALA A 158 -10.69 10.20 9.87
C ALA A 158 -9.63 9.26 9.27
N GLY A 159 -9.44 8.06 9.82
CA GLY A 159 -8.42 7.09 9.40
C GLY A 159 -8.49 6.69 7.92
N ALA A 160 -9.67 6.71 7.32
CA ALA A 160 -9.81 6.41 5.90
C ALA A 160 -9.19 7.49 5.01
N TYR A 161 -9.24 8.77 5.44
CA TYR A 161 -8.52 9.85 4.76
C TYR A 161 -7.02 9.57 4.77
N THR A 162 -6.47 9.22 5.94
CA THR A 162 -5.07 8.83 6.09
C THR A 162 -4.71 7.65 5.20
N TRP A 163 -5.54 6.60 5.15
CA TRP A 163 -5.26 5.44 4.30
C TRP A 163 -5.27 5.77 2.80
N VAL A 164 -6.20 6.60 2.33
CA VAL A 164 -6.19 7.04 0.93
C VAL A 164 -4.94 7.88 0.64
N GLN A 165 -4.58 8.83 1.51
CA GLN A 165 -3.43 9.69 1.27
C GLN A 165 -2.06 8.99 1.43
N PHE A 166 -2.02 7.88 2.18
CA PHE A 166 -0.80 7.25 2.71
C PHE A 166 0.31 7.04 1.67
N ASP A 167 0.02 6.34 0.58
CA ASP A 167 1.01 6.05 -0.46
C ASP A 167 1.17 7.24 -1.42
N ALA A 168 0.10 8.02 -1.62
CA ALA A 168 0.11 9.16 -2.53
C ALA A 168 1.14 10.22 -2.11
N ILE A 169 1.13 10.62 -0.83
CA ILE A 169 2.04 11.65 -0.30
C ILE A 169 3.48 11.15 -0.12
N ALA A 170 3.67 9.83 -0.01
CA ALA A 170 5.00 9.25 0.09
C ALA A 170 5.77 9.31 -1.25
N TYR A 171 5.04 9.26 -2.36
CA TYR A 171 5.62 9.16 -3.70
C TYR A 171 5.44 10.39 -4.59
N ASP A 172 4.74 11.44 -4.13
CA ASP A 172 4.46 12.64 -4.90
C ASP A 172 4.55 13.91 -4.03
N ASP A 173 5.50 14.79 -4.36
CA ASP A 173 5.77 16.02 -3.61
C ASP A 173 4.57 16.97 -3.63
N ILE A 174 3.84 17.06 -4.75
CA ILE A 174 2.71 18.00 -4.88
C ILE A 174 1.51 17.49 -4.09
N ALA A 175 1.24 16.18 -4.11
CA ALA A 175 0.23 15.58 -3.25
C ALA A 175 0.57 15.81 -1.76
N CYS A 176 1.84 15.63 -1.37
CA CYS A 176 2.29 15.87 -0.01
C CYS A 176 2.15 17.35 0.41
N ALA A 177 2.56 18.29 -0.45
CA ALA A 177 2.47 19.73 -0.18
C ALA A 177 1.03 20.24 -0.03
N ARG A 178 0.05 19.57 -0.67
CA ARG A 178 -1.37 19.94 -0.64
C ARG A 178 -2.17 19.26 0.48
N LEU A 179 -1.54 18.38 1.25
CA LEU A 179 -2.20 17.57 2.27
C LEU A 179 -2.81 18.44 3.39
N ASP A 180 -4.03 18.09 3.81
CA ASP A 180 -4.57 18.52 5.10
C ASP A 180 -3.88 17.72 6.22
N VAL A 181 -2.71 18.21 6.65
CA VAL A 181 -1.85 17.50 7.62
C VAL A 181 -2.53 17.31 8.97
N GLU A 182 -3.36 18.27 9.41
CA GLU A 182 -4.10 18.14 10.67
C GLU A 182 -5.10 16.99 10.59
N PHE A 183 -5.88 16.93 9.52
CA PHE A 183 -6.85 15.84 9.32
C PHE A 183 -6.17 14.48 9.11
N PHE A 184 -5.00 14.45 8.44
CA PHE A 184 -4.18 13.24 8.33
C PHE A 184 -3.70 12.72 9.69
N VAL A 185 -3.25 13.62 10.57
CA VAL A 185 -2.77 13.26 11.92
C VAL A 185 -3.92 12.80 12.81
N ASP A 186 -5.10 13.41 12.71
CA ASP A 186 -6.29 12.91 13.39
C ASP A 186 -6.70 11.52 12.88
N GLY A 187 -6.56 11.26 11.60
CA GLY A 187 -6.76 9.93 11.04
C GLY A 187 -5.74 8.90 11.54
N LEU A 188 -4.46 9.26 11.73
CA LEU A 188 -3.48 8.37 12.39
C LEU A 188 -3.94 7.97 13.80
N ARG A 189 -4.46 8.93 14.58
CA ARG A 189 -4.98 8.67 15.92
C ARG A 189 -6.21 7.76 15.87
N ASP A 190 -7.13 7.99 14.94
CA ASP A 190 -8.32 7.16 14.79
C ASP A 190 -7.96 5.72 14.41
N ILE A 191 -7.00 5.52 13.50
CA ILE A 191 -6.49 4.18 13.16
C ILE A 191 -5.93 3.49 14.41
N LEU A 192 -5.05 4.16 15.15
CA LEU A 192 -4.36 3.58 16.31
C LEU A 192 -5.30 3.27 17.47
N LYS A 193 -6.34 4.08 17.69
CA LYS A 193 -7.38 3.80 18.70
C LYS A 193 -8.26 2.59 18.36
N ARG A 194 -8.33 2.22 17.08
CA ARG A 194 -9.24 1.18 16.57
C ARG A 194 -8.53 -0.13 16.25
N THR A 195 -7.24 -0.06 15.89
CA THR A 195 -6.43 -1.25 15.67
C THR A 195 -6.10 -1.95 16.99
N LYS A 196 -5.91 -3.26 16.89
CA LYS A 196 -5.48 -4.11 18.01
C LYS A 196 -4.20 -4.88 17.71
N ASP A 197 -3.68 -4.77 16.49
CA ASP A 197 -2.49 -5.49 16.04
C ASP A 197 -1.27 -4.57 16.02
N GLN A 198 -0.14 -5.11 16.49
CA GLN A 198 1.14 -4.40 16.46
C GLN A 198 1.71 -4.27 15.04
N TYR A 199 1.17 -5.00 14.05
CA TYR A 199 1.55 -4.81 12.66
C TYR A 199 1.20 -3.40 12.17
N THR A 200 -0.02 -2.94 12.41
CA THR A 200 -0.48 -1.60 12.02
C THR A 200 0.27 -0.51 12.79
N VAL A 201 0.51 -0.72 14.09
CA VAL A 201 1.29 0.21 14.91
C VAL A 201 2.72 0.36 14.36
N ASN A 202 3.40 -0.76 14.08
CA ASN A 202 4.74 -0.74 13.49
C ASN A 202 4.74 -0.12 12.09
N LEU A 203 3.73 -0.39 11.27
CA LEU A 203 3.60 0.19 9.93
C LEU A 203 3.55 1.71 10.01
N LEU A 204 2.67 2.27 10.87
CA LEU A 204 2.51 3.71 11.02
C LEU A 204 3.74 4.36 11.67
N ALA A 205 4.29 3.76 12.72
CA ALA A 205 5.49 4.25 13.39
C ALA A 205 6.69 4.30 12.43
N ALA A 206 6.91 3.21 11.69
CA ALA A 206 8.01 3.11 10.72
C ALA A 206 7.78 4.05 9.53
N TYR A 207 6.54 4.18 9.03
CA TYR A 207 6.20 5.12 7.97
C TYR A 207 6.53 6.57 8.37
N CYS A 208 6.03 7.02 9.53
CA CYS A 208 6.32 8.35 10.05
C CYS A 208 7.83 8.54 10.21
N ALA A 209 8.51 7.61 10.89
CA ALA A 209 9.92 7.79 11.23
C ALA A 209 10.88 7.68 10.04
N ASN A 210 10.65 6.74 9.13
CA ASN A 210 11.57 6.44 8.04
C ASN A 210 11.09 6.99 6.70
N THR A 211 9.87 6.66 6.28
CA THR A 211 9.40 7.06 4.95
C THR A 211 9.23 8.57 4.86
N MET A 212 8.58 9.18 5.85
CA MET A 212 8.42 10.64 5.89
C MET A 212 9.64 11.33 6.49
N GLY A 213 10.25 10.77 7.53
CA GLY A 213 11.39 11.37 8.22
C GLY A 213 12.71 11.39 7.43
N ASN A 214 12.91 10.47 6.47
CA ASN A 214 14.10 10.44 5.62
C ASN A 214 13.85 11.00 4.21
N ALA A 215 12.60 11.32 3.86
CA ALA A 215 12.29 11.96 2.60
C ALA A 215 12.59 13.47 2.71
N THR A 216 13.67 13.92 2.09
CA THR A 216 13.95 15.35 1.88
C THR A 216 13.96 15.59 0.38
N GLY A 217 12.94 16.29 -0.12
CA GLY A 217 12.75 16.58 -1.53
C GLY A 217 13.03 18.05 -1.82
N GLY A 218 13.30 18.41 -3.07
CA GLY A 218 13.50 19.81 -3.46
C GLY A 218 12.25 20.71 -3.38
N ASN A 219 11.26 20.35 -2.56
CA ASN A 219 9.98 21.05 -2.38
C ASN A 219 9.78 21.39 -0.89
N GLU A 220 9.85 22.68 -0.57
CA GLU A 220 9.84 23.18 0.81
C GLU A 220 8.51 22.92 1.52
N GLU A 221 7.38 23.05 0.82
CA GLU A 221 6.05 22.82 1.40
C GLU A 221 5.85 21.34 1.75
N ALA A 222 6.26 20.43 0.87
CA ALA A 222 6.20 18.99 1.11
C ALA A 222 7.11 18.59 2.28
N ASP A 223 8.31 19.15 2.36
CA ASP A 223 9.26 18.89 3.44
C ASP A 223 8.73 19.37 4.80
N GLN A 224 8.01 20.49 4.83
CA GLN A 224 7.32 20.94 6.04
C GLN A 224 6.22 19.95 6.49
N VAL A 225 5.44 19.42 5.55
CA VAL A 225 4.41 18.40 5.85
C VAL A 225 5.06 17.10 6.33
N ARG A 226 6.13 16.64 5.66
CA ARG A 226 6.90 15.45 6.05
C ARG A 226 7.45 15.56 7.45
N SER A 227 8.01 16.71 7.82
CA SER A 227 8.52 16.97 9.17
C SER A 227 7.43 16.79 10.23
N GLN A 228 6.23 17.35 10.00
CA GLN A 228 5.09 17.20 10.92
C GLN A 228 4.61 15.75 11.05
N ILE A 229 4.57 15.01 9.94
CA ILE A 229 4.19 13.59 9.97
C ILE A 229 5.29 12.75 10.63
N ALA A 230 6.56 13.07 10.41
CA ALA A 230 7.69 12.38 11.02
C ALA A 230 7.71 12.55 12.54
N ASP A 231 7.37 13.74 13.03
CA ASP A 231 7.21 14.00 14.46
C ASP A 231 6.15 13.13 15.13
N CYS A 232 5.17 12.65 14.36
CA CYS A 232 4.14 11.75 14.90
C CYS A 232 4.68 10.41 15.38
N ALA A 233 5.80 9.94 14.82
CA ALA A 233 6.43 8.69 15.26
C ALA A 233 6.73 8.68 16.77
N LYS A 234 7.06 9.84 17.35
CA LYS A 234 7.39 9.97 18.78
C LYS A 234 6.25 9.52 19.68
N TRP A 235 5.03 10.00 19.44
CA TRP A 235 3.88 9.65 20.26
C TRP A 235 3.34 8.26 19.91
N ILE A 236 3.40 7.84 18.64
CA ILE A 236 3.02 6.46 18.25
C ILE A 236 3.88 5.44 18.98
N ILE A 237 5.20 5.62 18.96
CA ILE A 237 6.15 4.72 19.63
C ILE A 237 5.93 4.72 21.14
N ARG A 238 5.72 5.90 21.74
CA ARG A 238 5.57 6.02 23.20
C ARG A 238 4.25 5.46 23.73
N GLU A 239 3.18 5.54 22.95
CA GLU A 239 1.83 5.25 23.44
C GLU A 239 1.26 3.92 22.94
N TYR A 240 1.71 3.42 21.77
CA TYR A 240 1.06 2.28 21.10
C TYR A 240 2.00 1.10 20.82
N LEU A 241 3.32 1.31 20.75
CA LEU A 241 4.26 0.26 20.37
C LEU A 241 4.52 -0.67 21.55
N THR A 242 4.09 -1.93 21.45
CA THR A 242 4.32 -2.97 22.47
C THR A 242 5.24 -4.07 21.97
N GLU A 243 5.27 -4.29 20.65
CA GLU A 243 6.08 -5.30 19.98
C GLU A 243 6.79 -4.69 18.79
N LEU A 244 8.01 -5.16 18.49
CA LEU A 244 8.77 -4.70 17.33
C LEU A 244 8.64 -5.69 16.18
N HIS A 245 8.27 -5.20 14.99
CA HIS A 245 8.19 -6.00 13.76
C HIS A 245 9.27 -5.55 12.75
N PRO A 246 10.50 -6.12 12.80
CA PRO A 246 11.65 -5.57 12.08
C PRO A 246 11.49 -5.46 10.55
N MET A 247 10.73 -6.38 9.94
CA MET A 247 10.49 -6.36 8.49
C MET A 247 9.80 -5.08 8.02
N LEU A 248 8.86 -4.54 8.81
CA LEU A 248 8.16 -3.31 8.45
C LEU A 248 9.12 -2.10 8.47
N TRP A 249 10.00 -2.04 9.45
CA TRP A 249 11.00 -0.99 9.58
C TRP A 249 12.02 -1.03 8.43
N ALA A 250 12.44 -2.23 8.03
CA ALA A 250 13.33 -2.43 6.89
C ALA A 250 12.68 -1.97 5.57
N HIS A 251 11.39 -2.28 5.36
CA HIS A 251 10.65 -1.80 4.19
C HIS A 251 10.44 -0.28 4.22
N ALA A 252 10.11 0.30 5.38
CA ALA A 252 9.89 1.74 5.52
C ALA A 252 11.15 2.56 5.20
N ALA A 253 12.33 2.06 5.60
CA ALA A 253 13.63 2.64 5.27
C ALA A 253 13.93 2.64 3.75
N ARG A 254 13.17 1.87 2.97
CA ARG A 254 13.23 1.81 1.50
C ARG A 254 11.99 2.43 0.85
N GLY A 255 11.20 3.22 1.58
CA GLY A 255 10.00 3.87 1.06
C GLY A 255 8.87 2.89 0.73
N PHE A 256 8.83 1.73 1.40
CA PHE A 256 7.90 0.63 1.10
C PHE A 256 7.91 0.21 -0.37
N ASP A 257 9.08 0.22 -1.01
CA ASP A 257 9.21 -0.24 -2.40
C ASP A 257 8.73 -1.70 -2.54
N ASN A 258 7.58 -1.87 -3.20
CA ASN A 258 6.97 -3.17 -3.46
C ASN A 258 7.80 -4.02 -4.45
N ASN A 259 8.69 -3.42 -5.23
CA ASN A 259 9.58 -4.11 -6.16
C ASN A 259 10.93 -4.48 -5.52
N LEU A 260 11.11 -4.20 -4.23
CA LEU A 260 12.35 -4.45 -3.53
C LEU A 260 12.68 -5.94 -3.49
N GLN A 261 13.77 -6.33 -4.15
CA GLN A 261 14.27 -7.70 -4.11
C GLN A 261 15.01 -7.99 -2.80
N VAL A 262 14.33 -8.64 -1.86
CA VAL A 262 14.93 -9.10 -0.60
C VAL A 262 15.67 -10.43 -0.83
N ARG A 263 17.00 -10.36 -0.91
CA ARG A 263 17.84 -11.55 -1.14
C ARG A 263 18.00 -12.45 0.09
N CYS A 264 17.91 -11.88 1.30
CA CYS A 264 18.08 -12.59 2.55
C CYS A 264 17.18 -11.93 3.60
N ALA A 265 16.10 -12.61 3.98
CA ALA A 265 15.10 -12.09 4.91
C ALA A 265 15.71 -11.74 6.26
N ASP A 266 16.56 -12.60 6.81
CA ASP A 266 17.19 -12.39 8.13
C ASP A 266 18.06 -11.13 8.17
N ARG A 267 18.89 -10.91 7.14
CA ARG A 267 19.72 -9.69 7.06
C ARG A 267 18.87 -8.45 6.88
N PHE A 268 17.77 -8.55 6.14
CA PHE A 268 16.86 -7.44 5.92
C PHE A 268 16.11 -7.07 7.20
N ALA A 269 15.59 -8.08 7.91
CA ALA A 269 14.99 -7.92 9.23
C ALA A 269 15.97 -7.32 10.25
N ALA A 270 17.21 -7.83 10.33
CA ALA A 270 18.22 -7.30 11.23
C ALA A 270 18.55 -5.81 10.96
N SER A 271 18.54 -5.40 9.69
CA SER A 271 18.69 -3.97 9.33
C SER A 271 17.51 -3.14 9.84
N GLY A 272 16.28 -3.62 9.67
CA GLY A 272 15.08 -2.94 10.17
C GLY A 272 15.04 -2.86 11.69
N GLU A 273 15.48 -3.91 12.39
CA GLU A 273 15.61 -3.93 13.84
C GLU A 273 16.60 -2.87 14.32
N ALA A 274 17.80 -2.83 13.71
CA ALA A 274 18.82 -1.84 14.05
C ALA A 274 18.31 -0.39 13.85
N ASP A 275 17.59 -0.14 12.76
CA ASP A 275 16.99 1.17 12.50
C ASP A 275 15.89 1.53 13.51
N ALA A 276 15.00 0.59 13.81
CA ALA A 276 13.96 0.79 14.80
C ALA A 276 14.55 1.11 16.18
N LEU A 277 15.54 0.34 16.64
CA LEU A 277 16.19 0.56 17.93
C LEU A 277 16.91 1.91 17.99
N ARG A 278 17.54 2.36 16.90
CA ARG A 278 18.16 3.69 16.81
C ARG A 278 17.11 4.80 16.97
N ILE A 279 15.95 4.65 16.32
CA ILE A 279 14.85 5.62 16.37
C ILE A 279 14.22 5.63 17.75
N ILE A 280 13.90 4.46 18.31
CA ILE A 280 13.39 4.30 19.68
C ILE A 280 14.37 4.92 20.69
N GLY A 281 15.67 4.64 20.57
CA GLY A 281 16.70 5.25 21.42
C GLY A 281 16.74 6.77 21.31
N THR A 282 16.43 7.34 20.14
CA THR A 282 16.29 8.80 19.97
C THR A 282 15.02 9.33 20.64
N VAL A 283 13.89 8.63 20.51
CA VAL A 283 12.61 8.98 21.16
C VAL A 283 12.76 9.01 22.69
N PHE A 284 13.48 8.05 23.26
CA PHE A 284 13.70 7.91 24.71
C PHE A 284 15.03 8.48 25.20
N ARG A 285 15.73 9.30 24.39
CA ARG A 285 17.08 9.79 24.69
C ARG A 285 17.19 10.44 26.08
N ARG A 286 16.20 11.24 26.46
CA ARG A 286 16.18 11.92 27.78
C ARG A 286 16.01 10.93 28.92
N ASP A 287 15.14 9.94 28.75
CA ASP A 287 14.88 8.91 29.76
C ASP A 287 16.14 8.06 29.98
N ILE A 288 16.81 7.67 28.89
CA ILE A 288 18.06 6.91 28.92
C ILE A 288 19.20 7.72 29.55
N ALA A 289 19.32 9.00 29.20
CA ALA A 289 20.33 9.89 29.78
C ALA A 289 20.15 10.08 31.30
N ASN A 290 18.92 9.92 31.81
CA ASN A 290 18.60 9.96 33.24
C ASN A 290 18.82 8.63 33.96
N GLY A 291 19.42 7.62 33.31
CA GLY A 291 19.72 6.31 33.91
C GLY A 291 18.55 5.33 33.88
N ASN A 292 17.50 5.60 33.09
CA ASN A 292 16.41 4.65 32.91
C ASN A 292 16.69 3.66 31.79
N ARG A 293 16.21 2.42 31.94
CA ARG A 293 16.02 1.47 30.84
C ARG A 293 14.57 1.52 30.36
N ILE A 294 14.39 1.28 29.07
CA ILE A 294 13.07 1.20 28.43
C ILE A 294 12.69 -0.27 28.31
N ILE A 295 11.53 -0.64 28.85
CA ILE A 295 10.96 -1.98 28.71
C ILE A 295 9.64 -1.88 27.96
N PHE A 296 9.50 -2.66 26.90
CA PHE A 296 8.23 -2.84 26.21
C PHE A 296 7.38 -3.85 26.97
N THR A 297 6.15 -3.47 27.28
CA THR A 297 5.15 -4.30 27.94
C THR A 297 3.90 -4.39 27.07
N ASP A 298 2.96 -5.24 27.46
CA ASP A 298 1.66 -5.39 26.79
C ASP A 298 0.86 -4.06 26.77
N ASP A 299 1.15 -3.13 27.68
CA ASP A 299 0.51 -1.82 27.77
C ASP A 299 1.35 -0.67 27.18
N GLY A 300 2.50 -1.00 26.57
CA GLY A 300 3.42 -0.04 25.94
C GLY A 300 4.79 0.06 26.62
N PRO A 301 5.63 1.00 26.17
CA PRO A 301 6.96 1.19 26.71
C PRO A 301 6.92 1.92 28.06
N ILE A 302 7.56 1.34 29.07
CA ILE A 302 7.74 1.94 30.39
C ILE A 302 9.21 2.32 30.62
N CYS A 303 9.42 3.45 31.29
CA CYS A 303 10.74 3.86 31.79
C CYS A 303 10.90 3.38 33.22
N GLN A 304 11.99 2.67 33.53
CA GLN A 304 12.32 2.29 34.90
C GLN A 304 13.83 2.46 35.15
N PRO A 305 14.26 2.69 36.41
CA PRO A 305 15.67 2.75 36.75
C PRO A 305 16.43 1.50 36.25
N ALA A 306 17.62 1.71 35.69
CA ALA A 306 18.50 0.65 35.21
C ALA A 306 19.07 -0.21 36.35
#